data_AF-A0A1A3MXA0-F1
#
_entry.id   AF-A0A1A3MXA0-F1
#
_cell.length_a   1.000
_cell.length_b   1.000
_cell.length_c   1.000
_cell.angle_alpha   90.00
_cell.angle_beta   90.00
_cell.angle_gamma   90.00
#
_symmetry.space_group_name_H-M   'P 1'
#
loop_
_entity.id
_entity.type
_entity.pdbx_description
1 polymer ?
#
loop_
_entity_poly.entity_id
_entity_poly.type
_entity_poly.pdbx_seq_one_letter_code
_entity_poly.pdbx_strand_id
1 'polypeptide(L)'
;MLLGGAIASVPVTDIALVSAHGNFCVATYLCPHEPPSDRGDQATAERRIIDGYVAKQAGCTPALPANPQSVTWDPPGFIPNSGGSGNITDADPSFGGHFVAHYIIGRWHIDYQYC
;
A
#
# COMPACT_ATOMS: atom_id res chain seq x y z
N MET A 1 41.35 55.33 -14.75
CA MET A 1 41.16 53.97 -15.32
C MET A 1 39.93 53.33 -14.69
N LEU A 2 39.39 52.27 -15.32
CA LEU A 2 38.09 51.60 -15.07
C LEU A 2 38.30 50.15 -14.55
N LEU A 3 37.31 49.39 -14.06
CA LEU A 3 35.88 49.67 -13.83
C LEU A 3 35.65 49.91 -12.31
N GLY A 4 34.78 49.26 -11.50
CA GLY A 4 33.74 48.24 -11.70
C GLY A 4 33.14 47.76 -10.36
N GLY A 5 31.84 47.48 -10.31
CA GLY A 5 31.14 47.05 -9.08
C GLY A 5 30.80 45.55 -9.05
N ALA A 6 30.43 45.03 -7.88
CA ALA A 6 29.84 43.71 -7.72
C ALA A 6 28.79 43.70 -6.59
N ILE A 7 27.55 43.42 -7.00
CA ILE A 7 26.39 43.08 -6.18
C ILE A 7 26.66 41.85 -5.30
N ALA A 8 26.31 41.91 -4.01
CA ALA A 8 26.30 40.75 -3.13
C ALA A 8 24.92 40.06 -3.19
N SER A 9 24.86 38.89 -3.79
CA SER A 9 23.62 38.13 -4.00
C SER A 9 23.11 37.49 -2.70
N VAL A 10 21.85 37.76 -2.33
CA VAL A 10 21.12 36.93 -1.36
C VAL A 10 20.66 35.62 -2.03
N PRO A 11 20.95 34.44 -1.45
CA PRO A 11 20.35 33.21 -1.91
C PRO A 11 18.88 33.15 -1.49
N VAL A 12 17.98 33.38 -2.44
CA VAL A 12 16.57 32.97 -2.30
C VAL A 12 16.51 31.46 -2.54
N THR A 13 16.51 30.68 -1.45
CA THR A 13 15.96 29.32 -1.48
C THR A 13 14.47 29.41 -1.17
N ASP A 14 13.69 29.70 -2.21
CA ASP A 14 12.25 29.46 -2.20
C ASP A 14 12.03 27.94 -2.21
N ILE A 15 12.00 27.36 -1.01
CA ILE A 15 11.47 26.02 -0.83
C ILE A 15 9.95 26.20 -0.80
N ALA A 16 9.35 26.12 -1.98
CA ALA A 16 7.91 25.98 -2.14
C ALA A 16 7.45 24.73 -1.38
N LEU A 17 7.10 24.92 -0.12
CA LEU A 17 6.55 23.90 0.75
C LEU A 17 5.19 23.57 0.16
N VAL A 18 5.13 22.48 -0.63
CA VAL A 18 3.93 21.99 -1.29
C VAL A 18 2.83 21.94 -0.25
N SER A 19 1.81 22.79 -0.43
CA SER A 19 0.64 22.83 0.43
C SER A 19 0.01 21.44 0.45
N ALA A 20 0.28 20.69 1.52
CA ALA A 20 -0.42 19.46 1.79
C ALA A 20 -1.91 19.83 1.86
N HIS A 21 -2.70 19.32 0.92
CA HIS A 21 -4.14 19.57 0.82
C HIS A 21 -4.87 18.82 1.95
N GLY A 22 -4.65 19.27 3.19
CA GLY A 22 -5.37 18.80 4.36
C GLY A 22 -6.79 19.32 4.32
N ASN A 23 -7.73 18.48 3.85
CA ASN A 23 -9.14 18.74 4.06
C ASN A 23 -9.45 18.79 5.56
N PHE A 24 -10.32 19.72 5.95
CA PHE A 24 -10.80 19.84 7.32
C PHE A 24 -12.00 18.90 7.54
N CYS A 25 -11.92 18.04 8.56
CA CYS A 25 -13.02 17.15 8.91
C CYS A 25 -14.08 17.88 9.76
N VAL A 26 -13.62 18.83 10.59
CA VAL A 26 -14.41 19.81 11.35
C VAL A 26 -13.57 21.10 11.44
N ALA A 27 -14.19 22.26 11.64
CA ALA A 27 -13.59 23.60 11.55
C ALA A 27 -12.29 23.86 12.37
N THR A 28 -11.90 22.97 13.28
CA THR A 28 -10.69 23.07 14.12
C THR A 28 -9.81 21.82 14.11
N TYR A 29 -10.13 20.80 13.31
CA TYR A 29 -9.40 19.53 13.28
C TYR A 29 -8.93 19.19 11.86
N LEU A 30 -7.61 19.07 11.71
CA LEU A 30 -7.00 18.37 10.59
C LEU A 30 -7.44 16.91 10.63
N CYS A 31 -8.02 16.40 9.53
CA CYS A 31 -8.19 14.96 9.39
C CYS A 31 -6.80 14.30 9.44
N PRO A 32 -6.66 13.09 10.04
CA PRO A 32 -5.61 12.18 9.60
C PRO A 32 -5.80 11.95 8.11
N HIS A 33 -4.89 12.47 7.28
CA HIS A 33 -4.97 12.34 5.82
C HIS A 33 -4.74 10.88 5.37
N GLU A 34 -4.03 10.09 6.18
CA GLU A 34 -3.77 8.68 5.95
C GLU A 34 -4.54 7.82 6.98
N PRO A 35 -5.09 6.65 6.59
CA PRO A 35 -5.62 5.69 7.54
C PRO A 35 -4.57 5.29 8.61
N PRO A 36 -4.99 4.80 9.79
CA PRO A 36 -4.06 4.29 10.80
C PRO A 36 -3.12 3.24 10.20
N SER A 37 -1.89 3.14 10.68
CA SER A 37 -0.97 2.04 10.29
C SER A 37 -1.64 0.69 10.56
N ASP A 38 -1.51 -0.23 9.61
CA ASP A 38 -1.86 -1.64 9.85
C ASP A 38 -0.95 -2.24 10.92
N ARG A 39 -1.27 -3.46 11.36
CA ARG A 39 -0.33 -4.29 12.12
C ARG A 39 0.43 -5.20 11.17
N GLY A 40 1.71 -5.42 11.46
CA GLY A 40 2.55 -6.40 10.79
C GLY A 40 2.34 -7.83 11.27
N ASP A 41 1.14 -8.18 11.74
CA ASP A 41 0.78 -9.53 12.20
C ASP A 41 0.08 -10.35 11.10
N GLN A 42 0.09 -11.68 11.27
CA GLN A 42 -0.38 -12.62 10.24
C GLN A 42 -1.88 -12.47 9.96
N ALA A 43 -2.69 -12.26 10.99
CA ALA A 43 -4.14 -12.11 10.84
C ALA A 43 -4.50 -10.84 10.03
N THR A 44 -3.73 -9.76 10.23
CA THR A 44 -3.87 -8.53 9.45
C THR A 44 -3.38 -8.75 8.01
N ALA A 45 -2.26 -9.44 7.82
CA ALA A 45 -1.75 -9.79 6.49
C ALA A 45 -2.76 -10.62 5.69
N GLU A 46 -3.25 -11.73 6.26
CA GLU A 46 -4.22 -12.63 5.61
C GLU A 46 -5.53 -11.94 5.29
N ARG A 47 -6.03 -11.06 6.19
CA ARG A 47 -7.18 -10.20 5.89
C ARG A 47 -6.92 -9.32 4.66
N ARG A 48 -5.78 -8.62 4.60
CA ARG A 48 -5.43 -7.75 3.45
C ARG A 48 -5.24 -8.54 2.16
N ILE A 49 -4.68 -9.75 2.23
CA ILE A 49 -4.53 -10.69 1.11
C ILE A 49 -5.89 -11.16 0.58
N ILE A 50 -6.83 -11.49 1.47
CA ILE A 50 -8.20 -11.87 1.08
C ILE A 50 -8.96 -10.68 0.48
N ASP A 51 -8.95 -9.53 1.14
CA ASP A 51 -9.69 -8.34 0.68
C ASP A 51 -9.17 -7.87 -0.70
N GLY A 52 -7.85 -7.86 -0.90
CA GLY A 52 -7.24 -7.50 -2.18
C GLY A 52 -7.45 -8.53 -3.28
N TYR A 53 -7.48 -9.83 -2.96
CA TYR A 53 -7.81 -10.90 -3.89
C TYR A 53 -9.24 -10.78 -4.43
N VAL A 54 -10.21 -10.53 -3.54
CA VAL A 54 -11.62 -10.31 -3.93
C VAL A 54 -11.74 -9.08 -4.85
N ALA A 55 -11.04 -7.98 -4.53
CA ALA A 55 -11.03 -6.78 -5.38
C ALA A 55 -10.36 -7.02 -6.76
N LYS A 56 -9.25 -7.76 -6.80
CA LYS A 56 -8.53 -8.14 -8.02
C LYS A 56 -9.39 -9.02 -8.92
N GLN A 57 -10.04 -10.06 -8.37
CA GLN A 57 -10.96 -10.92 -9.10
C GLN A 57 -12.19 -10.16 -9.63
N ALA A 58 -12.81 -9.29 -8.84
CA ALA A 58 -13.93 -8.47 -9.30
C ALA A 58 -13.57 -7.58 -10.53
N GLY A 59 -12.29 -7.23 -10.70
CA GLY A 59 -11.78 -6.54 -11.89
C GLY A 59 -11.49 -7.45 -13.09
N CYS A 60 -11.08 -8.70 -12.87
CA CYS A 60 -10.67 -9.62 -13.94
C CYS A 60 -11.81 -10.55 -14.41
N THR A 61 -12.73 -10.93 -13.53
CA THR A 61 -13.85 -11.86 -13.79
C THR A 61 -15.18 -11.34 -13.21
N PRO A 62 -15.72 -10.18 -13.65
CA PRO A 62 -16.85 -9.51 -12.96
C PRO A 62 -18.15 -10.32 -12.85
N ALA A 63 -18.33 -11.36 -13.67
CA ALA A 63 -19.50 -12.25 -13.66
C ALA A 63 -19.36 -13.44 -12.69
N LEU A 64 -18.17 -13.69 -12.14
CA LEU A 64 -17.85 -14.84 -11.29
C LEU A 64 -17.21 -14.32 -9.97
N PRO A 65 -18.00 -14.16 -8.89
CA PRO A 65 -17.47 -13.62 -7.64
C PRO A 65 -16.49 -14.58 -6.97
N ALA A 66 -15.40 -14.03 -6.46
CA ALA A 66 -14.42 -14.74 -5.66
C ALA A 66 -15.01 -15.28 -4.33
N ASN A 67 -14.57 -16.45 -3.90
CA ASN A 67 -14.96 -17.09 -2.64
C ASN A 67 -13.73 -17.74 -1.95
N PRO A 68 -12.76 -16.94 -1.48
CA PRO A 68 -11.52 -17.43 -0.88
C PRO A 68 -11.81 -18.23 0.40
N GLN A 69 -11.25 -19.44 0.48
CA GLN A 69 -11.41 -20.37 1.61
C GLN A 69 -10.22 -20.32 2.56
N SER A 70 -9.00 -20.14 2.05
CA SER A 70 -7.78 -20.13 2.87
C SER A 70 -6.62 -19.37 2.22
N VAL A 71 -5.69 -18.94 3.07
CA VAL A 71 -4.35 -18.49 2.71
C VAL A 71 -3.36 -19.52 3.24
N THR A 72 -2.40 -19.91 2.42
CA THR A 72 -1.30 -20.81 2.79
C THR A 72 0.02 -20.14 2.45
N TRP A 73 0.95 -20.09 3.40
CA TRP A 73 2.27 -19.45 3.23
C TRP A 73 3.31 -20.46 2.73
N ASP A 74 4.11 -20.05 1.74
CA ASP A 74 5.27 -20.81 1.28
C ASP A 74 6.35 -20.84 2.39
N PRO A 75 7.17 -21.90 2.50
CA PRO A 75 8.36 -21.90 3.35
C PRO A 75 9.26 -20.68 3.06
N PRO A 76 9.73 -19.92 4.07
CA PRO A 76 9.79 -20.26 5.50
C PRO A 76 8.50 -20.01 6.31
N GLY A 77 7.43 -19.55 5.67
CA GLY A 77 6.18 -19.12 6.28
C GLY A 77 6.07 -17.60 6.40
N PHE A 78 5.05 -17.14 7.12
CA PHE A 78 4.85 -15.72 7.41
C PHE A 78 5.96 -15.14 8.29
N ILE A 79 6.50 -13.98 7.92
CA ILE A 79 7.50 -13.23 8.69
C ILE A 79 6.85 -11.93 9.23
N PRO A 80 6.65 -11.79 10.56
CA PRO A 80 6.05 -10.60 11.16
C PRO A 80 6.78 -9.30 10.79
N ASN A 81 6.00 -8.27 10.46
CA ASN A 81 6.47 -6.96 9.97
C ASN A 81 7.36 -7.00 8.71
N SER A 82 7.32 -8.09 7.93
CA SER A 82 8.05 -8.23 6.66
C SER A 82 7.16 -8.80 5.55
N GLY A 83 6.39 -9.86 5.86
CA GLY A 83 5.50 -10.54 4.92
C GLY A 83 6.01 -11.92 4.52
N GLY A 84 5.92 -12.24 3.22
CA GLY A 84 6.23 -13.56 2.66
C GLY A 84 5.49 -13.80 1.36
N SER A 85 5.55 -15.03 0.84
CA SER A 85 4.75 -15.46 -0.32
C SER A 85 3.84 -16.62 0.03
N GLY A 86 2.89 -16.93 -0.85
CA GLY A 86 2.01 -18.07 -0.67
C GLY A 86 0.92 -18.17 -1.72
N ASN A 87 -0.05 -19.04 -1.44
CA ASN A 87 -1.21 -19.28 -2.27
C ASN A 87 -2.51 -18.92 -1.54
N ILE A 88 -3.48 -18.44 -2.32
CA ILE A 88 -4.90 -18.36 -1.94
C ILE A 88 -5.60 -19.56 -2.57
N THR A 89 -6.42 -20.26 -1.79
CA THR A 89 -7.35 -21.27 -2.30
C THR A 89 -8.75 -20.71 -2.32
N ASP A 90 -9.42 -20.77 -3.48
CA ASP A 90 -10.83 -20.40 -3.65
C ASP A 90 -11.73 -21.65 -3.60
N ALA A 91 -13.04 -21.45 -3.49
CA ALA A 91 -14.02 -22.53 -3.63
C ALA A 91 -14.18 -22.98 -5.10
N ASP A 92 -13.95 -22.08 -6.07
CA ASP A 92 -13.77 -22.47 -7.47
C ASP A 92 -12.31 -22.88 -7.71
N PRO A 93 -12.02 -24.14 -8.09
CA PRO A 93 -10.64 -24.61 -8.33
C PRO A 93 -9.97 -23.96 -9.56
N SER A 94 -10.71 -23.21 -10.37
CA SER A 94 -10.20 -22.37 -11.46
C SER A 94 -9.63 -21.04 -10.96
N PHE A 95 -9.91 -20.69 -9.69
CA PHE A 95 -9.55 -19.45 -9.02
C PHE A 95 -8.56 -19.70 -7.86
N GLY A 96 -8.26 -18.66 -7.09
CA GLY A 96 -7.10 -18.60 -6.22
C GLY A 96 -5.85 -18.13 -6.99
N GLY A 97 -4.66 -18.44 -6.46
CA GLY A 97 -3.39 -18.11 -7.11
C GLY A 97 -2.27 -17.76 -6.14
N HIS A 98 -1.08 -17.52 -6.70
CA HIS A 98 0.10 -17.12 -5.93
C HIS A 98 0.10 -15.61 -5.65
N PHE A 99 0.62 -15.24 -4.48
CA PHE A 99 0.80 -13.85 -4.06
C PHE A 99 2.17 -13.66 -3.40
N VAL A 100 2.64 -12.41 -3.43
CA VAL A 100 3.76 -11.94 -2.60
C VAL A 100 3.26 -10.76 -1.78
N ALA A 101 3.49 -10.80 -0.47
CA ALA A 101 3.10 -9.76 0.47
C ALA A 101 4.33 -9.13 1.12
N HIS A 102 4.40 -7.81 1.09
CA HIS A 102 5.45 -7.00 1.69
C HIS A 102 4.85 -6.02 2.71
N TYR A 103 5.46 -5.94 3.90
CA TYR A 103 5.10 -4.95 4.90
C TYR A 103 6.05 -3.76 4.84
N ILE A 104 5.54 -2.60 4.42
CA ILE A 104 6.33 -1.39 4.17
C ILE A 104 5.69 -0.25 4.94
N ILE A 105 6.42 0.34 5.90
CA ILE A 105 6.04 1.57 6.63
C ILE A 105 4.58 1.53 7.16
N GLY A 106 4.19 0.41 7.80
CA GLY A 106 2.84 0.27 8.36
C GLY A 106 1.74 -0.08 7.35
N ARG A 107 2.10 -0.54 6.15
CA ARG A 107 1.18 -0.92 5.06
C ARG A 107 1.50 -2.31 4.53
N TRP A 108 0.46 -3.05 4.16
CA TRP A 108 0.57 -4.26 3.37
C TRP A 108 0.50 -3.93 1.87
N HIS A 109 1.59 -4.23 1.15
CA HIS A 109 1.68 -4.20 -0.31
C HIS A 109 1.62 -5.65 -0.80
N ILE A 110 0.66 -5.98 -1.66
CA ILE A 110 0.42 -7.37 -2.07
C ILE A 110 0.36 -7.43 -3.60
N ASP A 111 1.29 -8.19 -4.16
CA ASP A 111 1.41 -8.45 -5.60
C ASP A 111 0.75 -9.80 -5.92
N TYR A 112 -0.29 -9.73 -6.75
CA TYR A 112 -1.05 -10.89 -7.23
C TYR A 112 -0.56 -11.29 -8.61
N GLN A 113 0.07 -12.46 -8.72
CA GLN A 113 0.75 -12.92 -9.94
C GLN A 113 -0.22 -13.56 -10.96
N TYR A 114 -1.41 -12.98 -11.12
CA TYR A 114 -2.48 -13.50 -11.98
C TYR A 114 -3.39 -12.39 -12.54
N CYS A 115 -4.37 -12.84 -13.32
CA CYS A 115 -5.00 -12.18 -14.48
C CYS A 115 -4.10 -12.23 -15.73
#